data_AF-N9KZW2-F1
#
_entry.id   AF-N9KZW2-F1
#
_cell.length_a   1.000
_cell.length_b   1.000
_cell.length_c   1.000
_cell.angle_alpha   90.00
_cell.angle_beta   90.00
_cell.angle_gamma   90.00
#
_symmetry.space_group_name_H-M   'P 1'
#
loop_
_entity.id
_entity.type
_entity.pdbx_description
1 polymer ?
#
loop_
_entity_poly.entity_id
_entity_poly.type
_entity_poly.pdbx_seq_one_letter_code
_entity_poly.pdbx_strand_id
1 'polypeptide(L)'
;MRTLFWRTLVVIFITLGIIGAILPGMPTTVFLILAAWAASKGWPQMDAWLLNHPKYGPTLRDWRANGTVPRKAKWIATIMMTASGILMLFTSAPFWVKVFTDTTMLVVAIWLWLRPEPKLKD
;
A
#
# COMPACT_ATOMS: atom_id res chain seq x y z
N MET A 1 -11.29 -17.33 -19.32
CA MET A 1 -11.05 -17.56 -17.87
C MET A 1 -10.09 -16.54 -17.23
N ARG A 2 -8.93 -16.21 -17.84
CA ARG A 2 -7.99 -15.22 -17.26
C ARG A 2 -8.59 -13.82 -16.99
N THR A 3 -9.48 -13.34 -17.86
CA THR A 3 -10.12 -12.02 -17.71
C THR A 3 -11.08 -11.95 -16.51
N LEU A 4 -11.82 -13.02 -16.22
CA LEU A 4 -12.71 -13.09 -15.06
C LEU A 4 -11.93 -13.07 -13.75
N PHE A 5 -10.82 -13.81 -13.67
CA PHE A 5 -9.94 -13.81 -12.50
C PHE A 5 -9.43 -12.40 -12.15
N TRP A 6 -8.93 -11.66 -13.15
CA TRP A 6 -8.47 -10.29 -12.95
C TRP A 6 -9.61 -9.35 -12.52
N ARG A 7 -10.81 -9.50 -13.08
CA ARG A 7 -11.98 -8.69 -12.71
C ARG A 7 -12.40 -8.91 -11.26
N THR A 8 -12.44 -10.16 -10.79
CA THR A 8 -12.75 -10.47 -9.38
C THR A 8 -11.70 -9.86 -8.45
N LEU A 9 -10.42 -9.94 -8.82
CA LEU A 9 -9.32 -9.37 -8.04
C LEU A 9 -9.43 -7.85 -7.91
N VAL A 10 -9.77 -7.16 -9.01
CA VAL A 10 -10.01 -5.71 -9.02
C VAL A 10 -11.16 -5.34 -8.08
N VAL A 11 -12.27 -6.06 -8.13
CA VAL A 11 -13.42 -5.81 -7.24
C VAL A 11 -13.01 -5.96 -5.78
N ILE A 12 -12.31 -7.04 -5.43
CA ILE A 12 -11.82 -7.27 -4.06
C ILE A 12 -10.95 -6.10 -3.57
N PHE A 13 -9.99 -5.65 -4.38
CA PHE A 13 -9.11 -4.55 -3.99
C PHE A 13 -9.83 -3.20 -3.92
N ILE A 14 -10.80 -2.93 -4.79
CA ILE A 14 -11.63 -1.72 -4.69
C ILE A 14 -12.48 -1.76 -3.42
N THR A 15 -13.12 -2.89 -3.11
CA THR A 15 -13.90 -3.05 -1.88
C THR A 15 -13.03 -2.88 -0.64
N LEU A 16 -11.83 -3.47 -0.61
CA LEU A 16 -10.85 -3.25 0.47
C LEU A 16 -10.41 -1.78 0.55
N GLY A 17 -10.20 -1.12 -0.58
CA GLY A 17 -9.89 0.31 -0.62
C GLY A 17 -11.01 1.17 -0.02
N ILE A 18 -12.28 0.85 -0.34
CA ILE A 18 -13.45 1.52 0.23
C ILE A 18 -13.52 1.29 1.73
N ILE A 19 -13.35 0.04 2.19
CA ILE A 19 -13.33 -0.29 3.62
C ILE A 19 -12.19 0.47 4.31
N GLY A 20 -11.00 0.50 3.71
CA GLY A 20 -9.87 1.25 4.24
C GLY A 20 -10.05 2.76 4.23
N ALA A 21 -10.89 3.30 3.33
CA ALA A 21 -11.25 4.71 3.35
C ALA A 21 -12.18 5.06 4.54
N ILE A 22 -12.97 4.09 4.98
CA ILE A 22 -13.85 4.20 6.14
C ILE A 22 -13.07 3.92 7.44
N LEU A 23 -12.08 3.02 7.41
CA LEU A 23 -11.31 2.61 8.58
C LEU A 23 -10.04 3.49 8.75
N PRO A 24 -9.97 4.35 9.78
CA PRO A 24 -8.79 5.19 9.99
C PRO A 24 -7.55 4.31 10.27
N GLY A 25 -6.46 4.60 9.56
CA GLY A 25 -5.17 3.90 9.70
C GLY A 25 -4.87 2.86 8.62
N MET A 26 -5.84 2.47 7.80
CA MET A 26 -5.59 1.54 6.70
C MET A 26 -5.11 2.29 5.44
N PRO A 27 -4.02 1.88 4.78
CA PRO A 27 -3.51 2.59 3.60
C PRO A 27 -4.37 2.27 2.36
N THR A 28 -5.50 2.97 2.20
CA THR A 28 -6.41 2.89 1.03
C THR A 28 -5.68 2.97 -0.30
N THR A 29 -4.65 3.82 -0.37
CA THR A 29 -3.84 4.05 -1.57
C THR A 29 -3.18 2.76 -2.07
N VAL A 30 -2.73 1.88 -1.18
CA VAL A 30 -2.06 0.63 -1.56
C VAL A 30 -3.04 -0.34 -2.21
N PHE A 31 -4.26 -0.45 -1.67
CA PHE A 31 -5.30 -1.28 -2.29
C PHE A 31 -5.74 -0.75 -3.65
N LEU A 32 -5.85 0.58 -3.80
CA LEU A 32 -6.20 1.18 -5.10
C LEU A 32 -5.09 1.00 -6.15
N ILE A 33 -3.82 1.05 -5.74
CA ILE A 33 -2.68 0.73 -6.60
C ILE A 33 -2.74 -0.74 -7.06
N LEU A 34 -3.00 -1.68 -6.16
CA LEU A 34 -3.18 -3.10 -6.48
C LEU A 34 -4.38 -3.32 -7.41
N ALA A 35 -5.49 -2.61 -7.16
CA ALA A 35 -6.67 -2.63 -8.03
C ALA A 35 -6.34 -2.15 -9.44
N ALA A 36 -5.59 -1.05 -9.60
CA ALA A 36 -5.20 -0.56 -10.92
C ALA A 36 -4.19 -1.47 -11.62
N TRP A 37 -3.26 -2.08 -10.89
CA TRP A 37 -2.38 -3.09 -11.47
C TRP A 37 -3.16 -4.31 -11.97
N ALA A 38 -4.10 -4.82 -11.17
CA ALA A 38 -4.98 -5.91 -11.59
C ALA A 38 -5.88 -5.51 -12.77
N ALA A 39 -6.38 -4.28 -12.79
CA ALA A 39 -7.21 -3.75 -13.86
C ALA A 39 -6.42 -3.62 -15.17
N SER A 40 -5.16 -3.20 -15.14
CA SER A 40 -4.30 -3.14 -16.33
C SER A 40 -4.06 -4.49 -17.01
N LYS A 41 -4.23 -5.62 -16.30
CA LYS A 41 -4.02 -6.97 -16.84
C LYS A 41 -5.25 -7.62 -17.46
N GLY A 42 -6.46 -7.14 -17.15
CA GLY A 42 -7.69 -7.81 -17.59
C GLY A 42 -8.94 -6.93 -17.70
N TRP A 43 -8.85 -5.63 -17.37
CA TRP A 43 -9.97 -4.70 -17.40
C TRP A 43 -9.55 -3.26 -17.77
N PRO A 44 -9.30 -2.97 -19.06
CA PRO A 44 -8.78 -1.68 -19.53
C PRO A 44 -9.69 -0.48 -19.18
N GLN A 45 -11.00 -0.68 -19.21
CA GLN A 45 -11.99 0.37 -18.90
C GLN A 45 -11.94 0.81 -17.44
N MET A 46 -11.79 -0.15 -16.51
CA MET A 46 -11.69 0.13 -15.08
C MET A 46 -10.34 0.78 -14.73
N ASP A 47 -9.28 0.36 -15.41
CA ASP A 47 -7.96 0.98 -15.28
C ASP A 47 -7.98 2.47 -15.66
N ALA A 48 -8.61 2.81 -16.79
CA ALA A 48 -8.80 4.19 -17.22
C ALA A 48 -9.67 4.99 -16.23
N TRP A 49 -10.71 4.37 -15.67
CA TRP A 49 -11.56 5.01 -14.66
C TRP A 49 -10.81 5.32 -13.35
N LEU A 50 -10.00 4.37 -12.86
CA LEU A 50 -9.14 4.55 -11.67
C LEU A 50 -8.09 5.64 -11.86
N LEU A 51 -7.43 5.68 -13.02
CA LEU A 51 -6.41 6.67 -13.35
C LEU A 51 -6.99 8.09 -13.55
N ASN A 52 -8.25 8.20 -13.98
CA ASN A 52 -8.93 9.49 -14.17
C ASN A 52 -9.67 9.97 -12.92
N HIS A 53 -9.61 9.22 -11.81
CA HIS A 53 -10.33 9.60 -10.60
C HIS A 53 -9.73 10.88 -9.97
N PRO A 54 -10.53 11.91 -9.64
CA PRO A 54 -10.00 13.23 -9.26
C PRO A 54 -9.15 13.24 -7.98
N LYS A 55 -9.44 12.35 -7.02
CA LYS A 55 -8.71 12.27 -5.74
C LYS A 55 -7.52 11.32 -5.75
N TYR A 56 -7.64 10.18 -6.45
CA TYR A 56 -6.65 9.09 -6.40
C TYR A 56 -5.83 8.96 -7.70
N GLY A 57 -6.39 9.39 -8.83
CA GLY A 57 -5.78 9.30 -10.16
C GLY A 57 -4.38 9.92 -10.25
N PRO A 58 -4.12 11.11 -9.70
CA PRO A 58 -2.77 11.69 -9.67
C PRO A 58 -1.75 10.77 -8.97
N THR A 59 -2.09 10.26 -7.78
CA THR A 59 -1.22 9.35 -7.02
C THR A 59 -0.99 8.02 -7.73
N LEU A 60 -2.02 7.46 -8.37
CA LEU A 60 -1.88 6.23 -9.15
C LEU A 60 -1.01 6.42 -10.41
N ARG A 61 -1.15 7.57 -11.10
CA ARG A 61 -0.30 7.91 -12.24
C ARG A 61 1.16 8.08 -11.85
N ASP A 62 1.42 8.79 -10.75
CA ASP A 62 2.79 8.99 -10.25
C ASP A 62 3.43 7.66 -9.83
N TRP A 63 2.65 6.78 -9.18
CA TRP A 63 3.12 5.45 -8.83
C TRP A 63 3.38 4.57 -10.06
N ARG A 64 2.53 4.60 -11.08
CA ARG A 64 2.74 3.84 -12.32
C ARG A 64 3.93 4.36 -13.13
N ALA A 65 4.16 5.66 -13.11
CA ALA A 65 5.27 6.27 -13.85
C ALA A 65 6.63 6.02 -13.18
N ASN A 66 6.71 6.06 -11.84
CA ASN A 66 7.99 6.10 -11.15
C ASN A 66 8.19 4.98 -10.11
N GLY A 67 7.16 4.21 -9.76
CA GLY A 67 7.22 3.21 -8.69
C GLY A 67 7.63 3.79 -7.34
N THR A 68 7.45 5.11 -7.16
CA THR A 68 7.98 5.87 -6.04
C THR A 68 7.08 5.76 -4.81
N VAL A 69 7.69 5.69 -3.64
CA VAL A 69 6.97 5.65 -2.36
C VAL A 69 6.95 7.06 -1.77
N PRO A 70 5.76 7.69 -1.59
CA PRO A 70 5.69 9.05 -1.07
C PRO A 70 6.26 9.15 0.34
N ARG A 71 6.97 10.24 0.65
CA ARG A 71 7.58 10.51 1.97
C ARG A 71 6.61 10.33 3.14
N LYS A 72 5.35 10.77 2.97
CA LYS A 72 4.29 10.60 3.97
C LYS A 72 4.03 9.13 4.30
N ALA A 73 4.05 8.24 3.30
CA ALA A 73 3.89 6.81 3.51
C ALA A 73 5.09 6.18 4.23
N LYS A 74 6.32 6.64 3.93
CA LYS A 74 7.52 6.21 4.68
C LYS A 74 7.42 6.54 6.16
N TRP A 75 7.02 7.77 6.48
CA TRP A 75 6.83 8.22 7.86
C TRP A 75 5.70 7.48 8.57
N ILE A 76 4.52 7.36 7.95
CA ILE A 76 3.38 6.63 8.55
C ILE A 76 3.75 5.16 8.80
N ALA A 77 4.37 4.48 7.84
CA ALA A 77 4.79 3.08 8.00
C ALA A 77 5.82 2.94 9.14
N THR A 78 6.81 3.83 9.20
CA THR A 78 7.82 3.81 10.27
C THR A 78 7.18 4.06 11.63
N ILE A 79 6.28 5.04 11.75
CA ILE A 79 5.57 5.34 13.01
C ILE A 79 4.72 4.14 13.45
N MET A 80 3.98 3.51 12.54
CA MET A 80 3.15 2.35 12.86
C MET A 80 3.99 1.12 13.23
N MET A 81 5.11 0.87 12.55
CA MET A 81 6.04 -0.21 12.90
C MET A 81 6.63 0.01 14.28
N THR A 82 7.11 1.23 14.57
CA THR A 82 7.64 1.58 15.89
C THR A 82 6.57 1.45 16.98
N ALA A 83 5.35 1.94 16.73
CA ALA A 83 4.24 1.80 17.67
C ALA A 83 3.88 0.33 17.94
N SER A 84 3.85 -0.50 16.89
CA SER A 84 3.60 -1.93 17.01
C SER A 84 4.73 -2.65 17.75
N GLY A 85 5.99 -2.30 17.50
CA GLY A 85 7.14 -2.84 18.24
C GLY A 85 7.08 -2.48 19.73
N ILE A 86 6.72 -1.24 20.05
CA ILE A 86 6.54 -0.80 21.45
C ILE A 86 5.40 -1.58 22.12
N LEU A 87 4.24 -1.76 21.46
CA LEU A 87 3.13 -2.56 22.00
C LEU A 87 3.53 -4.03 22.21
N MET A 88 4.39 -4.56 21.35
CA MET A 88 4.89 -5.93 21.43
C MET A 88 5.81 -6.16 22.64
N LEU A 89 6.51 -5.12 23.11
CA LEU A 89 7.29 -5.17 24.35
C LEU A 89 6.41 -5.40 25.59
N PHE A 90 5.21 -4.80 25.62
CA PHE A 90 4.23 -4.96 26.70
C PHE A 90 3.46 -6.29 26.64
N THR A 91 3.58 -7.07 25.57
CA THR A 91 2.91 -8.37 25.41
C THR A 91 3.78 -9.52 25.97
N SER A 92 3.13 -10.52 26.57
CA SER A 92 3.76 -11.77 27.06
C SER A 92 4.12 -12.76 25.93
N ALA A 93 4.50 -12.24 24.76
CA ALA A 93 4.91 -13.05 23.62
C ALA A 93 6.30 -13.67 23.86
N PRO A 94 6.56 -14.89 23.37
CA PRO A 94 7.87 -15.52 23.47
C PRO A 94 8.95 -14.70 22.75
N PHE A 95 10.17 -14.69 23.30
CA PHE A 95 11.29 -13.86 22.82
C PHE A 95 11.59 -14.06 21.32
N TRP A 96 11.49 -15.28 20.82
CA TRP A 96 11.67 -15.58 19.38
C TRP A 96 10.68 -14.80 18.49
N VAL A 97 9.41 -14.70 18.91
CA VAL A 97 8.39 -13.99 18.13
C VAL A 97 8.66 -12.49 18.12
N LYS A 98 9.19 -11.93 19.22
CA LYS A 98 9.64 -10.53 19.31
C LYS A 98 10.79 -10.27 18.32
N VAL A 99 11.86 -11.05 18.41
CA VAL A 99 13.03 -10.90 17.52
C VAL A 99 12.66 -11.06 16.05
N PHE A 100 11.82 -12.04 15.71
CA PHE A 100 11.39 -12.26 14.33
C PHE A 100 10.59 -11.07 13.78
N THR A 101 9.67 -10.53 14.58
CA THR A 101 8.80 -9.42 14.19
C THR A 101 9.59 -8.12 14.04
N ASP A 102 10.46 -7.81 15.00
CA ASP A 102 11.31 -6.61 14.94
C ASP A 102 12.30 -6.68 13.77
N THR A 103 12.87 -7.86 13.50
CA THR A 103 13.78 -8.07 12.37
C THR A 103 13.07 -7.90 11.04
N THR A 104 11.88 -8.49 10.88
CA THR A 104 11.09 -8.33 9.65
C THR A 104 10.65 -6.89 9.43
N MET A 105 10.25 -6.18 10.49
CA MET A 105 9.97 -4.74 10.43
C MET A 105 11.19 -3.92 10.01
N LEU A 106 12.36 -4.20 10.56
CA LEU A 106 13.63 -3.55 10.18
C LEU A 106 13.96 -3.75 8.71
N VAL A 107 13.86 -4.98 8.21
CA VAL A 107 14.11 -5.30 6.79
C VAL A 107 13.15 -4.53 5.89
N VAL A 108 11.86 -4.50 6.22
CA VAL A 108 10.86 -3.76 5.43
C VAL A 108 11.12 -2.26 5.51
N ALA A 109 11.48 -1.71 6.68
CA ALA A 109 11.81 -0.31 6.83
C ALA A 109 13.04 0.07 5.98
N ILE A 110 14.12 -0.73 6.02
CA ILE A 110 15.31 -0.53 5.19
C ILE A 110 14.92 -0.55 3.70
N TRP A 111 14.16 -1.56 3.27
CA TRP A 111 13.68 -1.64 1.89
C TRP A 111 12.82 -0.44 1.48
N LEU A 112 11.93 0.01 2.37
CA LEU A 112 11.04 1.16 2.15
C LEU A 112 11.83 2.45 2.00
N TRP A 113 12.87 2.65 2.81
CA TRP A 113 13.73 3.83 2.78
C TRP A 113 14.66 3.84 1.56
N LEU A 114 15.11 2.66 1.11
CA LEU A 114 15.87 2.48 -0.13
C LEU A 114 15.05 2.79 -1.40
N ARG A 115 13.71 2.87 -1.32
CA ARG A 115 12.88 3.20 -2.50
C ARG A 115 12.96 4.70 -2.82
N PRO A 116 13.14 5.05 -4.12
CA PRO A 116 13.20 6.43 -4.56
C PRO A 116 11.90 7.18 -4.25
N GLU A 117 12.05 8.46 -3.92
CA GLU A 117 10.96 9.34 -3.53
C GLU A 117 10.37 10.03 -4.76
N PRO A 118 9.06 10.34 -4.78
CA PRO A 118 8.48 11.12 -5.85
C PRO A 118 9.12 12.50 -5.85
N LYS A 119 9.66 12.93 -6.99
CA LYS A 119 10.09 14.33 -7.18
C LYS A 119 8.86 15.21 -6.98
N LEU A 120 8.94 16.15 -6.03
CA LEU A 120 7.93 17.20 -5.87
C LEU A 120 7.84 17.92 -7.22
N LYS A 121 6.63 18.02 -7.77
CA LYS A 121 6.35 18.91 -8.88
C LYS A 121 6.14 20.29 -8.26
N ASP A 122 7.18 21.12 -8.29
CA ASP A 122 7.06 22.56 -8.07
C ASP A 122 6.16 23.19 -9.15
#